data_AF-A0A9D7TP22-F1
#
_entry.id   AF-A0A9D7TP22-F1
#
_cell.length_a   1.000
_cell.length_b   1.000
_cell.length_c   1.000
_cell.angle_alpha   90.00
_cell.angle_beta   90.00
_cell.angle_gamma   90.00
#
_symmetry.space_group_name_H-M   'P 1'
#
loop_
_entity.id
_entity.type
_entity.pdbx_description
1 polymer ?
#
loop_
_entity_poly.entity_id
_entity_poly.type
_entity_poly.pdbx_seq_one_letter_code
_entity_poly.pdbx_strand_id
1 'polypeptide(L)'
;MNNLLFTSFESFNYEKDNILICDILIHNNCWTITSSWFLDPTFNPPGVGFGNFEGSNGSVYSTLTQSDGKIIIGGEFTYYLGLPRNRIARLNTDGSLDSTFNIGAGTDDDVYDVSIQKDGKIIIVGGFHFL
;
A
#
# COMPACT_ATOMS: atom_id res chain seq x y z
N MET A 1 -29.67 -11.63 -9.83
CA MET A 1 -28.68 -12.66 -9.49
C MET A 1 -27.59 -12.61 -10.55
N ASN A 2 -26.52 -11.84 -10.31
CA ASN A 2 -25.32 -11.87 -11.13
C ASN A 2 -24.15 -11.99 -10.16
N ASN A 3 -23.64 -13.22 -10.00
CA ASN A 3 -22.44 -13.50 -9.23
C ASN A 3 -21.23 -13.12 -10.09
N LEU A 4 -20.53 -12.06 -9.72
CA LEU A 4 -19.17 -11.84 -10.21
C LEU A 4 -18.25 -12.73 -9.37
N LEU A 5 -17.78 -13.82 -9.99
CA LEU A 5 -16.67 -14.62 -9.49
C LEU A 5 -15.39 -13.81 -9.72
N PHE A 6 -14.69 -13.45 -8.64
CA PHE A 6 -13.31 -13.00 -8.73
C PHE A 6 -12.42 -14.21 -8.42
N THR A 7 -11.70 -14.65 -9.45
CA THR A 7 -10.76 -15.77 -9.38
C THR A 7 -9.37 -15.21 -9.06
N SER A 8 -8.83 -15.59 -7.90
CA SER A 8 -7.50 -15.27 -7.33
C SER A 8 -7.38 -13.97 -6.51
N PHE A 9 -6.92 -14.12 -5.27
CA PHE A 9 -6.46 -13.06 -4.36
C PHE A 9 -5.18 -13.60 -3.69
N GLU A 10 -4.08 -12.82 -3.64
CA GLU A 10 -2.78 -13.30 -3.12
C GLU A 10 -2.35 -12.73 -1.76
N SER A 11 -3.10 -11.85 -1.11
CA SER A 11 -2.82 -11.51 0.31
C SER A 11 -3.97 -10.80 1.01
N PHE A 12 -4.32 -11.25 2.22
CA PHE A 12 -5.28 -10.60 3.11
C PHE A 12 -4.58 -10.21 4.41
N ASN A 13 -4.64 -8.95 4.81
CA ASN A 13 -4.34 -8.53 6.19
C ASN A 13 -5.65 -8.21 6.90
N TYR A 14 -5.89 -8.90 8.02
CA TYR A 14 -7.08 -8.74 8.84
C TYR A 14 -6.79 -7.72 9.94
N GLU A 15 -7.45 -6.57 9.89
CA GLU A 15 -7.60 -5.71 11.06
C GLU A 15 -9.05 -5.73 11.52
N LYS A 16 -9.28 -5.45 12.81
CA LYS A 16 -10.62 -5.37 13.39
C LYS A 16 -11.50 -4.50 12.47
N ASP A 17 -12.44 -5.19 11.81
CA ASP A 17 -13.51 -4.68 10.96
C ASP A 17 -13.16 -4.21 9.52
N ASN A 18 -11.89 -4.27 9.08
CA ASN A 18 -11.49 -3.82 7.73
C ASN A 18 -10.56 -4.82 7.01
N ILE A 19 -10.77 -5.02 5.70
CA ILE A 19 -9.91 -5.84 4.84
C ILE A 19 -9.19 -4.92 3.84
N LEU A 20 -7.86 -4.88 3.87
CA LEU A 20 -7.05 -4.31 2.78
C LEU A 20 -7.00 -5.31 1.63
N ILE A 21 -7.53 -4.94 0.46
CA ILE A 21 -7.36 -5.65 -0.81
C ILE A 21 -6.52 -4.76 -1.72
N CYS A 22 -5.27 -5.15 -1.95
CA CYS A 22 -4.54 -4.70 -3.14
C CYS A 22 -4.83 -5.73 -4.25
N ASP A 23 -5.42 -5.29 -5.37
CA ASP A 23 -5.66 -6.15 -6.54
C ASP A 23 -4.52 -5.97 -7.55
N ILE A 24 -4.09 -7.07 -8.18
CA ILE A 24 -3.08 -7.08 -9.24
C ILE A 24 -3.84 -7.38 -10.55
N LEU A 25 -3.74 -6.48 -11.52
CA LEU A 25 -4.56 -6.39 -12.74
C LEU A 25 -6.00 -5.90 -12.45
N ILE A 26 -6.29 -4.61 -12.37
CA ILE A 26 -6.20 -3.61 -13.45
C ILE A 26 -6.26 -2.22 -12.74
N HIS A 27 -5.16 -1.46 -12.79
CA HIS A 27 -4.89 -0.18 -12.10
C HIS A 27 -4.37 -0.31 -10.64
N ASN A 28 -3.06 -0.07 -10.50
CA ASN A 28 -2.18 0.04 -9.32
C ASN A 28 -2.69 0.78 -8.04
N ASN A 29 -3.88 0.47 -7.53
CA ASN A 29 -4.44 1.09 -6.33
C ASN A 29 -4.76 0.03 -5.27
N CYS A 30 -4.21 0.20 -4.07
CA CYS A 30 -4.57 -0.61 -2.92
C CYS A 30 -5.81 -0.01 -2.22
N TRP A 31 -6.79 -0.85 -1.87
CA TRP A 31 -8.08 -0.42 -1.33
C TRP A 31 -8.37 -1.07 0.03
N THR A 32 -8.93 -0.30 0.97
CA THR A 32 -9.51 -0.80 2.24
C THR A 32 -11.01 -1.01 2.09
N ILE A 33 -11.51 -2.23 2.35
CA ILE A 33 -12.93 -2.56 2.45
C ILE A 33 -13.34 -2.47 3.92
N THR A 34 -14.20 -1.50 4.24
CA THR A 34 -14.90 -1.45 5.53
C THR A 34 -16.26 -2.17 5.41
N SER A 35 -16.82 -2.62 6.53
CA SER A 35 -17.98 -3.53 6.69
C SER A 35 -19.34 -3.03 6.14
N SER A 36 -19.36 -2.18 5.13
CA SER A 36 -20.55 -1.82 4.38
C SER A 36 -20.20 -1.33 2.98
N TRP A 37 -19.72 -2.21 2.08
CA TRP A 37 -19.59 -2.07 0.60
C TRP A 37 -19.14 -0.70 0.00
N PHE A 38 -18.69 0.25 0.81
CA PHE A 38 -18.28 1.59 0.44
C PHE A 38 -16.81 1.70 0.76
N LEU A 39 -16.05 2.10 -0.26
CA LEU A 39 -14.67 2.55 -0.11
C LEU A 39 -14.62 3.69 0.91
N ASP A 40 -13.65 3.67 1.83
CA ASP A 40 -13.46 4.73 2.83
C ASP A 40 -13.14 6.07 2.13
N PRO A 41 -14.05 7.06 2.15
CA PRO A 41 -13.82 8.34 1.48
C PRO A 41 -12.81 9.22 2.21
N THR A 42 -12.40 8.83 3.42
CA THR A 42 -11.41 9.54 4.24
C THR A 42 -9.99 9.00 4.07
N PHE A 43 -9.82 7.94 3.28
CA PHE A 43 -8.52 7.45 2.86
C PHE A 43 -8.09 8.21 1.58
N ASN A 44 -7.10 9.09 1.72
CA ASN A 44 -6.50 9.99 0.73
C ASN A 44 -7.26 11.33 0.37
N PRO A 45 -7.74 12.16 1.32
CA PRO A 45 -8.28 13.50 1.03
C PRO A 45 -7.24 14.61 1.25
N PRO A 46 -7.20 15.72 0.45
CA PRO A 46 -8.37 16.52 0.04
C PRO A 46 -8.44 16.95 -1.45
N GLY A 47 -9.65 16.98 -2.02
CA GLY A 47 -9.95 17.52 -3.37
C GLY A 47 -10.70 16.58 -4.32
N VAL A 48 -11.62 15.77 -3.80
CA VAL A 48 -12.17 14.58 -4.47
C VAL A 48 -13.06 14.86 -5.69
N GLY A 49 -12.61 14.32 -6.82
CA GLY A 49 -13.44 13.87 -7.94
C GLY A 49 -12.71 12.70 -8.59
N PHE A 50 -13.40 11.58 -8.79
CA PHE A 50 -12.91 10.39 -9.49
C PHE A 50 -12.18 10.80 -10.80
N GLY A 51 -10.84 10.71 -10.85
CA GLY A 51 -10.11 10.99 -12.09
C GLY A 51 -8.62 11.32 -12.02
N ASN A 52 -8.07 11.75 -10.88
CA ASN A 52 -6.64 12.15 -10.77
C ASN A 52 -5.91 11.43 -9.62
N PHE A 53 -6.17 10.13 -9.43
CA PHE A 53 -5.44 9.34 -8.44
C PHE A 53 -4.03 9.07 -8.94
N GLU A 54 -3.05 9.88 -8.55
CA GLU A 54 -1.64 9.44 -8.61
C GLU A 54 -1.37 8.57 -7.38
N GLY A 55 -1.98 7.39 -7.31
CA GLY A 55 -1.60 6.40 -6.30
C GLY A 55 -0.16 5.91 -6.50
N SER A 56 0.12 4.66 -6.18
CA SER A 56 1.35 4.04 -6.65
C SER A 56 1.33 3.95 -8.19
N ASN A 57 2.42 4.33 -8.85
CA ASN A 57 2.52 4.19 -10.31
C ASN A 57 2.89 2.76 -10.78
N GLY A 58 3.07 1.83 -9.83
CA GLY A 58 3.32 0.41 -10.04
C GLY A 58 2.58 -0.41 -9.00
N SER A 59 2.58 -1.73 -9.16
CA SER A 59 1.93 -2.66 -8.22
C SER A 59 2.50 -2.53 -6.80
N VAL A 60 1.61 -2.66 -5.82
CA VAL A 60 1.97 -2.85 -4.41
C VAL A 60 1.84 -4.34 -4.13
N TYR A 61 2.95 -4.98 -3.77
CA TYR A 61 3.00 -6.42 -3.51
C TYR A 61 2.74 -6.76 -2.05
N SER A 62 3.12 -5.86 -1.12
CA SER A 62 2.95 -6.09 0.30
C SER A 62 2.57 -4.83 1.05
N THR A 63 1.75 -5.02 2.08
CA THR A 63 1.28 -3.97 2.98
C THR A 63 1.35 -4.45 4.42
N LEU A 64 1.63 -3.53 5.35
CA LEU A 64 1.74 -3.87 6.77
C LEU A 64 1.40 -2.67 7.64
N THR A 65 0.45 -2.85 8.56
CA THR A 65 0.09 -1.82 9.52
C THR A 65 1.00 -1.86 10.75
N GLN A 66 1.46 -0.68 11.17
CA GLN A 66 2.23 -0.47 12.38
C GLN A 66 1.29 -0.33 13.59
N SER A 67 1.81 -0.48 14.81
CA SER A 67 1.01 -0.34 16.05
C SER A 67 0.42 1.06 16.26
N ASP A 68 0.91 2.08 15.55
CA ASP A 68 0.38 3.45 15.58
C ASP A 68 -0.64 3.72 14.46
N GLY A 69 -1.02 2.70 13.70
CA GLY A 69 -1.98 2.78 12.59
C GLY A 69 -1.39 3.25 11.26
N LYS A 70 -0.09 3.61 11.20
CA LYS A 70 0.56 3.90 9.92
C LYS A 70 0.72 2.63 9.09
N ILE A 71 0.78 2.78 7.79
CA ILE A 71 0.83 1.64 6.85
C ILE A 71 2.14 1.68 6.08
N ILE A 72 2.90 0.59 6.08
CA ILE A 72 4.03 0.38 5.18
C ILE A 72 3.50 -0.27 3.90
N ILE A 73 3.95 0.22 2.76
CA ILE A 73 3.70 -0.39 1.44
C ILE A 73 5.04 -0.72 0.78
N GLY A 74 5.10 -1.90 0.14
CA GLY A 74 6.22 -2.38 -0.66
C GLY A 74 5.75 -2.92 -2.01
N GLY A 75 6.52 -2.73 -3.08
CA GLY A 75 6.14 -3.22 -4.41
C GLY A 75 7.10 -2.78 -5.51
N GLU A 76 6.61 -2.65 -6.74
CA GLU A 76 7.37 -2.25 -7.96
C GLU A 76 7.23 -0.75 -8.33
N PHE A 77 6.58 0.04 -7.49
CA PHE A 77 6.33 1.46 -7.76
C PHE A 77 7.59 2.33 -7.61
N THR A 78 7.68 3.41 -8.39
CA THR A 78 8.71 4.47 -8.26
C THR A 78 8.13 5.80 -7.78
N TYR A 79 6.81 5.94 -7.78
CA TYR A 79 6.09 7.13 -7.34
C TYR A 79 4.87 6.76 -6.50
N TYR A 80 4.53 7.64 -5.56
CA TYR A 80 3.30 7.60 -4.78
C TYR A 80 2.81 9.04 -4.55
N LEU A 81 1.57 9.37 -4.91
CA LEU A 81 1.02 10.74 -4.84
C LEU A 81 1.86 11.76 -5.61
N GLY A 82 2.36 11.37 -6.79
CA GLY A 82 3.24 12.18 -7.63
C GLY A 82 4.63 12.45 -7.03
N LEU A 83 4.92 11.88 -5.86
CA LEU A 83 6.22 12.03 -5.18
C LEU A 83 7.10 10.80 -5.42
N PRO A 84 8.41 10.98 -5.67
CA PRO A 84 9.33 9.86 -5.83
C PRO A 84 9.39 8.98 -4.58
N ARG A 85 9.04 7.71 -4.75
CA ARG A 85 9.11 6.66 -3.72
C ARG A 85 9.52 5.36 -4.38
N ASN A 86 10.79 5.01 -4.23
CA ASN A 86 11.32 3.80 -4.82
C ASN A 86 10.93 2.61 -3.94
N ARG A 87 9.91 1.87 -4.38
CA ARG A 87 9.54 0.51 -3.97
C ARG A 87 9.09 0.34 -2.52
N ILE A 88 9.24 1.38 -1.70
CA ILE A 88 8.80 1.42 -0.30
C ILE A 88 8.28 2.82 0.05
N ALA A 89 7.18 2.86 0.81
CA ALA A 89 6.67 4.09 1.40
C ALA A 89 5.95 3.79 2.72
N ARG A 90 5.77 4.83 3.55
CA ARG A 90 4.89 4.79 4.72
C ARG A 90 3.78 5.80 4.54
N LEU A 91 2.56 5.38 4.87
CA LEU A 91 1.34 6.17 4.83
C LEU A 91 0.85 6.42 6.26
N ASN A 92 0.22 7.56 6.45
CA ASN A 92 -0.59 7.82 7.63
C ASN A 92 -1.87 6.97 7.59
N THR A 93 -2.61 6.94 8.70
CA THR A 93 -3.89 6.21 8.83
C THR A 93 -4.93 6.66 7.80
N ASP A 94 -4.82 7.90 7.31
CA ASP A 94 -5.69 8.49 6.29
C ASP A 94 -5.17 8.27 4.87
N GLY A 95 -4.17 7.41 4.65
CA GLY A 95 -3.60 7.14 3.32
C GLY A 95 -2.71 8.25 2.76
N SER A 96 -2.57 9.40 3.42
CA SER A 96 -1.60 10.41 3.03
C SER A 96 -0.17 9.91 3.25
N LEU A 97 0.78 10.39 2.44
CA LEU A 97 2.17 10.01 2.58
C LEU A 97 2.78 10.57 3.88
N ASP A 98 3.41 9.70 4.69
CA ASP A 98 4.18 10.13 5.84
C ASP A 98 5.56 10.67 5.40
N SER A 99 5.67 11.99 5.33
CA SER A 99 6.90 12.69 4.93
C SER A 99 8.05 12.55 5.92
N THR A 100 7.80 12.06 7.14
CA THR A 100 8.83 11.83 8.16
C THR A 100 9.55 10.49 7.99
N PHE A 101 9.01 9.59 7.16
CA PHE A 101 9.62 8.30 6.87
C PHE A 101 10.71 8.44 5.80
N ASN A 102 11.96 8.53 6.25
CA ASN A 102 13.11 8.68 5.36
C ASN A 102 13.57 7.31 4.82
N ILE A 103 13.31 7.08 3.53
CA ILE A 103 13.73 5.87 2.81
C ILE A 103 15.10 6.03 2.11
N GLY A 104 15.71 7.22 2.18
CA GLY A 104 16.89 7.56 1.38
C GLY A 104 16.59 7.42 -0.11
N ALA A 105 17.41 6.62 -0.81
CA ALA A 105 17.19 6.28 -2.21
C ALA A 105 16.12 5.18 -2.43
N GLY A 106 15.62 4.54 -1.36
CA GLY A 106 14.78 3.34 -1.45
C GLY A 106 15.58 2.12 -1.93
N THR A 107 14.91 1.19 -2.60
CA THR A 107 15.55 0.01 -3.22
C THR A 107 15.68 0.18 -4.74
N ASP A 108 16.65 -0.51 -5.34
CA ASP A 108 16.91 -0.51 -6.78
C ASP A 108 16.12 -1.57 -7.56
N ASP A 109 15.48 -2.50 -6.85
CA ASP A 109 14.59 -3.53 -7.39
C ASP A 109 13.40 -3.77 -6.44
N ASP A 110 12.48 -4.62 -6.87
CA ASP A 110 11.17 -4.81 -6.26
C ASP A 110 11.22 -5.32 -4.82
N VAL A 111 10.34 -4.77 -3.99
CA VAL A 111 10.07 -5.26 -2.64
C VAL A 111 8.87 -6.18 -2.70
N TYR A 112 9.11 -7.48 -2.53
CA TYR A 112 8.05 -8.50 -2.58
C TYR A 112 7.29 -8.61 -1.26
N ASP A 113 7.96 -8.41 -0.13
CA ASP A 113 7.30 -8.49 1.18
C ASP A 113 7.92 -7.56 2.23
N VAL A 114 7.10 -7.14 3.19
CA VAL A 114 7.47 -6.29 4.33
C VAL A 114 6.97 -6.90 5.64
N SER A 115 7.81 -6.88 6.68
CA SER A 115 7.44 -7.36 8.02
C SER A 115 8.01 -6.46 9.12
N ILE A 116 7.38 -6.45 10.31
CA ILE A 116 7.84 -5.67 11.46
C ILE A 116 8.34 -6.60 12.55
N GLN A 117 9.55 -6.33 13.03
CA GLN A 117 10.13 -6.98 14.21
C GLN A 117 9.49 -6.45 15.49
N LYS A 118 9.61 -7.20 16.59
CA LYS A 118 9.08 -6.79 17.90
C LYS A 118 9.66 -5.46 18.42
N ASP A 119 10.82 -5.06 17.95
CA ASP A 119 11.47 -3.79 18.30
C ASP A 119 11.03 -2.61 17.41
N GLY A 120 10.07 -2.84 16.50
CA GLY A 120 9.52 -1.82 15.59
C GLY A 120 10.33 -1.61 14.31
N LYS A 121 11.42 -2.37 14.09
CA LYS A 121 12.15 -2.32 12.83
C LYS A 121 11.38 -3.00 11.71
N ILE A 122 11.49 -2.42 10.52
CA ILE A 122 10.91 -2.96 9.30
C ILE A 122 11.97 -3.82 8.60
N ILE A 123 11.61 -5.06 8.29
CA ILE A 123 12.35 -5.93 7.36
C ILE A 123 11.66 -5.84 6.02
N ILE A 124 12.45 -5.70 4.96
CA ILE A 124 11.99 -5.83 3.58
C ILE A 124 12.73 -6.98 2.90
N VAL A 125 12.05 -7.69 2.02
CA VAL A 125 12.64 -8.74 1.17
C VAL A 125 12.24 -8.52 -0.27
N GLY A 126 13.13 -8.83 -1.21
CA GLY A 126 12.97 -8.44 -2.61
C GLY A 126 14.11 -8.89 -3.50
N GLY A 127 14.09 -8.43 -4.76
CA GLY A 127 15.14 -8.67 -5.76
C GLY A 127 16.37 -7.76 -5.64
N PHE A 128 16.33 -6.77 -4.73
CA PHE A 128 17.32 -5.70 -4.64
C PHE A 128 18.70 -6.17 -4.16
N HIS A 129 19.74 -5.50 -4.64
CA HIS A 129 21.13 -5.85 -4.33
C HIS A 129 21.73 -4.86 -3.33
N PHE A 130 22.60 -5.37 -2.45
CA PHE A 130 23.44 -4.49 -1.63
C PHE A 130 24.62 -4.02 -2.50
N LEU A 131 24.64 -2.73 -2.84
CA LEU A 131 25.79 -2.06 -3.46
C LEU A 131 26.80 -1.57 -2.40
#